data_AF-E0UEV9-F1
#
_entry.id   AF-E0UEV9-F1
#
_cell.length_a   1.000
_cell.length_b   1.000
_cell.length_c   1.000
_cell.angle_alpha   90.00
_cell.angle_beta   90.00
_cell.angle_gamma   90.00
#
_symmetry.space_group_name_H-M   'P 1'
#
loop_
_entity.id
_entity.type
_entity.pdbx_description
1 polymer ?
#
loop_
_entity_poly.entity_id
_entity_poly.type
_entity_poly.pdbx_seq_one_letter_code
_entity_poly.pdbx_strand_id
1 'polypeptide(L)'
;MTTTNENKQQQLNRLAELAKLSRKRYLANGGDPRLSVGSLNHNDCLTDEEKQEFSFLFNQLVLDQDIEHYLENKSLTPKIIIDHG
;
A
#
# COMPACT_ATOMS: atom_id res chain seq x y z
N MET A 1 8.48 -1.50 -20.17
CA MET A 1 7.44 -0.90 -19.29
C MET A 1 6.45 -1.94 -18.73
N THR A 2 6.56 -3.23 -19.05
CA THR A 2 5.63 -4.29 -18.60
C THR A 2 5.99 -4.88 -17.24
N THR A 3 7.28 -5.06 -16.96
CA THR A 3 7.80 -5.70 -15.73
C THR A 3 7.47 -4.96 -14.44
N THR A 4 7.49 -3.63 -14.45
CA THR A 4 7.18 -2.82 -13.25
C THR A 4 5.70 -2.90 -12.86
N ASN A 5 4.81 -2.98 -13.84
CA ASN A 5 3.36 -3.00 -13.60
C ASN A 5 2.88 -4.39 -13.13
N GLU A 6 3.43 -5.46 -13.71
CA GLU A 6 3.17 -6.84 -13.27
C GLU A 6 3.66 -7.09 -11.83
N ASN A 7 4.81 -6.52 -11.45
CA ASN A 7 5.34 -6.65 -10.09
C ASN A 7 4.45 -5.94 -9.06
N LYS A 8 4.02 -4.70 -9.34
CA LYS A 8 3.06 -3.95 -8.50
C LYS A 8 1.74 -4.70 -8.34
N GLN A 9 1.22 -5.29 -9.42
CA GLN A 9 -0.02 -6.08 -9.35
C GLN A 9 0.13 -7.32 -8.46
N GLN A 10 1.27 -8.02 -8.54
CA GLN A 10 1.55 -9.17 -7.67
C GLN A 10 1.64 -8.76 -6.20
N GLN A 11 2.28 -7.63 -5.90
CA GLN A 11 2.37 -7.09 -4.54
C GLN A 11 1.01 -6.69 -3.98
N LEU A 12 0.16 -6.01 -4.78
CA LEU A 12 -1.22 -5.68 -4.41
C LEU A 12 -2.06 -6.93 -4.15
N ASN A 13 -1.94 -7.94 -5.01
CA ASN A 13 -2.64 -9.20 -4.81
C ASN A 13 -2.21 -9.87 -3.51
N ARG A 14 -0.91 -9.89 -3.20
CA ARG A 14 -0.39 -10.47 -1.96
C ARG A 14 -0.90 -9.71 -0.73
N LEU A 15 -0.93 -8.38 -0.79
CA LEU A 15 -1.47 -7.54 0.28
C LEU A 15 -2.96 -7.80 0.52
N ALA A 16 -3.74 -7.99 -0.55
CA ALA A 16 -5.15 -8.35 -0.46
C ALA A 16 -5.37 -9.74 0.17
N GLU A 17 -4.52 -10.72 -0.14
CA GLU A 17 -4.59 -12.05 0.47
C GLU A 17 -4.28 -12.02 1.98
N LEU A 18 -3.27 -11.24 2.40
CA LEU A 18 -2.98 -11.03 3.82
C LEU A 18 -4.16 -10.37 4.54
N ALA A 19 -4.78 -9.35 3.93
CA ALA A 19 -5.96 -8.69 4.50
C ALA A 19 -7.16 -9.66 4.63
N LYS A 20 -7.42 -10.49 3.62
CA LYS A 20 -8.48 -11.52 3.66
C LYS A 20 -8.20 -12.56 4.75
N LEU A 21 -6.94 -12.98 4.89
CA LEU A 21 -6.54 -13.96 5.89
C LEU A 21 -6.74 -13.42 7.32
N SER A 22 -6.31 -12.18 7.57
CA SER A 22 -6.54 -11.48 8.83
C SER A 22 -8.03 -11.40 9.15
N ARG A 23 -8.84 -10.99 8.15
CA ARG A 23 -10.30 -10.94 8.27
C ARG A 23 -10.94 -12.28 8.60
N LYS A 24 -10.50 -13.35 7.92
CA LYS A 24 -11.02 -14.70 8.14
C LYS A 24 -10.74 -15.18 9.56
N ARG A 25 -9.51 -14.98 10.06
CA ARG A 25 -9.12 -15.37 11.42
C ARG A 25 -9.86 -14.57 12.48
N TYR A 26 -10.01 -13.27 12.28
CA TYR A 26 -10.79 -12.42 13.17
C TYR A 26 -12.23 -12.91 13.33
N LEU A 27 -12.92 -13.19 12.22
CA LEU A 27 -14.28 -13.72 12.25
C LEU A 27 -14.34 -15.12 12.89
N ALA A 28 -13.35 -15.97 12.62
CA ALA A 28 -13.26 -17.30 13.23
C ALA A 28 -13.09 -17.25 14.75
N ASN A 29 -12.47 -16.19 15.27
CA ASN A 29 -12.28 -15.95 16.71
C ASN A 29 -13.46 -15.21 17.37
N GLY A 30 -14.60 -15.07 16.69
CA GLY A 30 -15.78 -14.39 17.22
C GLY A 30 -15.76 -12.87 17.07
N GLY A 31 -14.87 -12.33 16.24
CA GLY A 31 -14.82 -10.91 15.92
C GLY A 31 -16.10 -10.39 15.27
N ASP A 32 -16.47 -9.14 15.58
CA ASP A 32 -17.66 -8.50 15.02
C ASP A 32 -17.47 -8.19 13.52
N PRO A 33 -18.29 -8.78 12.61
CA PRO A 33 -18.22 -8.52 11.17
C PRO A 33 -18.47 -7.07 10.76
N ARG A 34 -19.02 -6.23 11.64
CA ARG A 34 -19.22 -4.79 11.37
C ARG A 34 -17.98 -3.95 11.63
N LEU A 35 -16.99 -4.51 12.32
CA LEU A 35 -15.74 -3.81 12.64
C LEU A 35 -14.63 -4.19 11.67
N SER A 36 -13.69 -3.26 11.47
CA SER A 36 -12.46 -3.51 10.72
C SER A 36 -11.47 -4.33 11.55
N VAL A 37 -10.66 -5.14 10.84
CA VAL A 37 -9.51 -5.84 11.43
C VAL A 37 -8.30 -4.93 11.41
N GLY A 38 -7.47 -5.02 12.45
CA GLY A 38 -6.22 -4.27 12.51
C GLY A 38 -5.74 -3.93 13.92
N SER A 39 -4.52 -3.41 13.96
CA SER A 39 -3.80 -3.03 15.18
C SER A 39 -4.49 -1.90 15.97
N LEU A 40 -5.17 -0.98 15.30
CA LEU A 40 -5.91 0.14 15.91
C LEU A 40 -6.96 -0.31 16.94
N ASN A 41 -7.54 -1.50 16.75
CA ASN A 41 -8.52 -2.08 17.67
C ASN A 41 -7.97 -3.29 18.44
N HIS A 42 -6.64 -3.51 18.44
CA HIS A 42 -5.99 -4.73 18.98
C HIS A 42 -6.56 -6.05 18.44
N ASN A 43 -7.22 -5.98 17.27
CA ASN A 43 -7.88 -7.12 16.63
C ASN A 43 -7.03 -7.65 15.46
N ASP A 44 -5.71 -7.47 15.55
CA ASP A 44 -4.79 -7.93 14.53
C ASP A 44 -4.63 -9.44 14.63
N CYS A 45 -4.99 -10.13 13.56
CA CYS A 45 -5.01 -11.59 13.48
C CYS A 45 -3.92 -12.14 12.56
N LEU A 46 -2.98 -11.28 12.14
CA LEU A 46 -1.76 -11.68 11.45
C LEU A 46 -0.69 -12.11 12.45
N THR A 47 0.16 -13.06 12.04
CA THR A 47 1.40 -13.37 12.76
C THR A 47 2.40 -12.23 12.60
N ASP A 48 3.46 -12.23 13.40
CA ASP A 48 4.45 -11.15 13.34
C ASP A 48 5.21 -11.15 12.00
N GLU A 49 5.44 -12.32 11.40
CA GLU A 49 6.01 -12.44 10.04
C GLU A 49 5.05 -11.87 8.98
N GLU A 50 3.76 -12.18 9.07
CA GLU A 50 2.76 -11.68 8.13
C GLU A 50 2.56 -10.16 8.26
N LYS A 51 2.67 -9.60 9.47
CA LYS A 51 2.67 -8.15 9.70
C LYS A 51 3.89 -7.49 9.06
N GLN A 52 5.08 -8.08 9.24
CA GLN A 52 6.30 -7.58 8.60
C GLN A 52 6.18 -7.61 7.08
N GLU A 53 5.65 -8.70 6.51
CA GLU A 53 5.38 -8.81 5.07
C GLU A 53 4.38 -7.74 4.61
N PHE A 54 3.27 -7.56 5.34
CA PHE A 54 2.25 -6.56 5.03
C PHE A 54 2.84 -5.15 5.03
N SER A 55 3.57 -4.77 6.08
CA SER A 55 4.20 -3.46 6.18
C SER A 55 5.25 -3.23 5.09
N PHE A 56 6.06 -4.25 4.76
CA PHE A 56 7.04 -4.16 3.69
C PHE A 56 6.38 -3.90 2.33
N LEU A 57 5.38 -4.72 1.97
CA LEU A 57 4.64 -4.58 0.72
C LEU A 57 3.88 -3.25 0.63
N PHE A 58 3.22 -2.83 1.73
CA PHE A 58 2.52 -1.55 1.79
C PHE A 58 3.47 -0.38 1.56
N ASN A 59 4.62 -0.38 2.25
CA ASN A 59 5.60 0.70 2.11
C ASN A 59 6.19 0.76 0.69
N GLN A 60 6.47 -0.36 0.04
CA GLN A 60 6.93 -0.34 -1.36
C GLN A 60 5.89 0.29 -2.29
N LEU A 61 4.61 -0.06 -2.11
CA LEU A 61 3.53 0.48 -2.94
C LEU A 61 3.26 1.96 -2.69
N VAL A 62 3.33 2.42 -1.44
CA VAL A 62 3.11 3.83 -1.07
C VAL A 62 4.29 4.71 -1.47
N LEU A 63 5.52 4.27 -1.23
CA LEU A 63 6.71 5.01 -1.64
C LEU A 63 6.78 5.17 -3.17
N ASP A 64 6.37 4.16 -3.92
CA ASP A 64 6.28 4.25 -5.38
C ASP A 64 5.24 5.30 -5.83
N GLN A 65 4.10 5.42 -5.15
CA GLN A 65 3.07 6.42 -5.46
C GLN A 65 3.50 7.84 -5.06
N ASP A 66 4.14 7.99 -3.91
CA ASP A 66 4.64 9.29 -3.43
C ASP A 66 5.78 9.81 -4.31
N ILE A 67 6.66 8.95 -4.80
CA ILE A 67 7.73 9.32 -5.74
C ILE A 67 7.14 9.69 -7.10
N GLU A 68 6.20 8.90 -7.64
CA GLU A 68 5.51 9.24 -8.89
C GLU A 68 4.82 10.61 -8.79
N HIS A 69 4.04 10.85 -7.73
CA HIS A 69 3.38 12.13 -7.50
C HIS A 69 4.37 13.29 -7.29
N TYR A 70 5.47 13.07 -6.56
CA TYR A 70 6.53 14.06 -6.39
C TYR A 70 7.22 14.41 -7.72
N LEU A 71 7.48 13.44 -8.59
CA LEU A 71 8.11 13.64 -9.90
C LEU A 71 7.17 14.31 -10.91
N GLU A 72 5.87 14.01 -10.88
CA GLU A 72 4.85 14.68 -11.69
C GLU A 72 4.72 16.16 -11.31
N ASN A 73 4.73 16.47 -10.01
CA ASN A 73 4.66 17.85 -9.55
C ASN A 73 5.95 18.64 -9.80
N LYS A 74 7.11 17.97 -9.83
CA LYS A 74 8.41 18.62 -10.11
C LYS A 74 8.62 18.90 -11.61
N SER A 75 7.99 18.12 -12.49
CA SER A 75 8.03 18.35 -13.95
C SER A 75 7.07 19.46 -14.44
N LEU A 76 6.20 19.96 -13.55
CA LEU A 76 5.32 21.11 -13.78
C LEU A 76 5.92 22.47 -13.37
N THR A 77 7.21 22.57 -13.04
CA THR A 77 7.82 23.91 -12.90
C THR A 77 7.78 24.62 -14.26
N PRO A 78 7.06 25.75 -14.42
CA PRO A 78 7.08 26.48 -15.67
C PRO A 78 8.53 26.92 -15.94
N LYS A 79 9.05 26.57 -17.12
CA LYS A 79 10.23 27.25 -17.66
C LYS A 79 9.84 28.73 -17.74
N ILE A 80 10.39 29.54 -16.85
CA ILE A 80 10.36 30.99 -16.98
C ILE A 80 11.14 31.27 -18.27
N ILE A 81 10.43 31.48 -19.37
CA ILE A 81 10.99 32.08 -20.57
C ILE A 81 11.19 33.55 -20.21
N ILE A 82 12.41 33.88 -19.76
CA ILE A 82 12.81 35.28 -19.65
C ILE A 82 13.17 35.70 -21.08
N ASP A 83 12.22 36.36 -21.73
CA ASP A 83 12.42 37.03 -23.01
C ASP A 83 13.29 38.27 -22.74
N HIS A 84 14.57 38.19 -23.12
CA HIS A 84 15.45 39.36 -23.15
C HIS A 84 15.28 40.01 -24.52
N GLY A 85 14.43 41.04 -24.57
CA GLY A 85 14.24 41.91 -25.73
C GLY A 85 15.50 42.68 -26.13
#